data_AF-A0A4R3EUN6-F1
#
_entry.id   AF-A0A4R3EUN6-F1
#
_cell.length_a   1.000
_cell.length_b   1.000
_cell.length_c   1.000
_cell.angle_alpha   90.00
_cell.angle_beta   90.00
_cell.angle_gamma   90.00
#
_symmetry.space_group_name_H-M   'P 1'
#
loop_
_entity.id
_entity.type
_entity.pdbx_description
1 polymer ?
#
loop_
_entity_poly.entity_id
_entity_poly.type
_entity_poly.pdbx_seq_one_letter_code
_entity_poly.pdbx_strand_id
1 'polypeptide(L)'
;MTKANRSKFCSTYSLVVVLVLGCAVGPALAASLKSLMGDMRDNTNSAKDVLTNFDTASANRIMERYAVDARAASDMFTGQGGAKEKDLASRFKQLAATANATSQAPMTKAGFRKALSDVTNECKSCHSAYN
;
A
#
# COMPACT_ATOMS: atom_id res chain seq x y z
N MET A 1 47.64 -1.50 23.28
CA MET A 1 47.38 -0.46 22.27
C MET A 1 46.59 -1.09 21.13
N THR A 2 45.26 -0.93 21.12
CA THR A 2 44.36 -1.62 20.18
C THR A 2 44.02 -0.68 19.02
N LYS A 3 44.37 -1.09 17.80
CA LYS A 3 44.14 -0.34 16.55
C LYS A 3 42.80 -0.81 15.97
N ALA A 4 41.78 0.05 15.94
CA ALA A 4 40.50 -0.25 15.30
C ALA A 4 40.64 -0.11 13.77
N ASN A 5 40.52 -1.23 13.06
CA ASN A 5 40.51 -1.27 11.59
C ASN A 5 39.06 -1.27 11.10
N ARG A 6 38.73 -0.33 10.22
CA ARG A 6 37.43 -0.18 9.55
C ARG A 6 37.13 -1.43 8.73
N SER A 7 36.04 -2.13 9.06
CA SER A 7 35.43 -3.10 8.15
C SER A 7 34.41 -2.40 7.24
N LYS A 8 34.76 -2.36 5.97
CA LYS A 8 33.90 -1.96 4.85
C LYS A 8 32.74 -2.96 4.77
N PHE A 9 31.54 -2.56 5.19
CA PHE A 9 30.35 -3.36 4.96
C PHE A 9 29.90 -3.19 3.50
N CYS A 10 29.79 -4.34 2.83
CA CYS A 10 29.50 -4.54 1.42
C CYS A 10 28.53 -3.54 0.80
N SER A 11 29.09 -2.83 -0.19
CA SER A 11 28.39 -2.34 -1.37
C SER A 11 27.68 -3.49 -2.10
N THR A 12 26.64 -3.15 -2.87
CA THR A 12 25.92 -3.94 -3.88
C THR A 12 24.69 -4.75 -3.43
N TYR A 13 23.62 -4.04 -3.05
CA TYR A 13 22.27 -4.47 -3.41
C TYR A 13 21.59 -3.40 -4.27
N SER A 14 21.80 -3.57 -5.58
CA SER A 14 20.84 -3.32 -6.66
C SER A 14 20.15 -1.95 -6.75
N LEU A 15 20.81 -1.10 -7.53
CA LEU A 15 20.20 -0.21 -8.53
C LEU A 15 19.04 -0.89 -9.30
N VAL A 16 17.79 -0.83 -8.83
CA VAL A 16 16.57 -0.80 -9.68
C VAL A 16 15.40 -0.31 -8.80
N VAL A 17 15.09 0.98 -8.83
CA VAL A 17 13.75 1.61 -9.00
C VAL A 17 14.05 3.11 -9.17
N VAL A 18 14.56 3.47 -10.33
CA VAL A 18 14.49 4.85 -10.82
C VAL A 18 13.16 4.94 -11.55
N LEU A 19 12.20 5.66 -10.97
CA LEU A 19 11.54 6.84 -11.56
C LEU A 19 10.30 7.25 -10.75
N VAL A 20 10.50 7.69 -9.50
CA VAL A 20 9.52 8.60 -8.83
C VAL A 20 9.76 10.02 -9.38
N LEU A 21 9.74 10.20 -10.70
CA LEU A 21 10.04 11.49 -11.33
C LEU A 21 9.01 11.81 -12.41
N GLY A 22 8.04 12.63 -12.02
CA GLY A 22 7.03 13.15 -12.93
C GLY A 22 5.99 14.03 -12.25
N CYS A 23 5.86 13.91 -10.92
CA CYS A 23 5.12 14.84 -10.08
C CYS A 23 6.14 15.67 -9.31
N ALA A 24 5.96 16.98 -9.23
CA ALA A 24 6.76 17.87 -8.38
C ALA A 24 6.40 17.63 -6.90
N VAL A 25 6.58 16.40 -6.43
CA VAL A 25 6.28 15.98 -5.06
C VAL A 25 7.56 16.05 -4.26
N GLY A 26 7.53 16.78 -3.14
CA GLY A 26 8.70 16.91 -2.27
C GLY A 26 9.19 15.55 -1.76
N PRO A 27 10.49 15.39 -1.44
CA PRO A 27 11.05 14.12 -0.95
C PRO A 27 10.31 13.50 0.24
N ALA A 28 9.74 14.34 1.11
CA ALA A 28 8.92 13.91 2.24
C ALA A 28 7.64 13.17 1.79
N LEU A 29 6.94 13.67 0.77
CA LEU A 29 5.72 13.04 0.25
C LEU A 29 6.03 11.65 -0.32
N ALA A 30 7.13 11.53 -1.08
CA ALA A 30 7.57 10.26 -1.65
C ALA A 30 7.96 9.24 -0.55
N ALA A 31 8.64 9.68 0.51
CA ALA A 31 8.98 8.82 1.64
C ALA A 31 7.74 8.31 2.39
N SER A 32 6.78 9.21 2.67
CA SER A 32 5.51 8.84 3.31
C SER A 32 4.70 7.86 2.46
N LEU A 33 4.63 8.09 1.15
CA LEU A 33 3.89 7.22 0.23
C LEU A 33 4.52 5.84 0.19
N LYS A 34 5.86 5.78 0.11
CA LYS A 34 6.61 4.52 0.14
C LYS A 34 6.35 3.74 1.42
N SER A 35 6.26 4.42 2.56
CA SER A 35 5.92 3.77 3.84
C SER A 35 4.52 3.16 3.79
N LEU A 36 3.51 3.91 3.33
CA LEU A 36 2.13 3.41 3.20
C LEU A 36 2.04 2.23 2.22
N MET A 37 2.78 2.28 1.11
CA MET A 37 2.83 1.15 0.16
C MET A 37 3.49 -0.08 0.79
N GLY A 38 4.49 0.12 1.64
CA GLY A 38 5.09 -0.94 2.47
C GLY A 38 4.07 -1.58 3.39
N ASP A 39 3.32 -0.77 4.14
CA ASP A 39 2.28 -1.24 5.06
C ASP A 39 1.19 -2.03 4.32
N MET A 40 0.71 -1.54 3.17
CA MET A 40 -0.28 -2.26 2.35
C MET A 40 0.23 -3.61 1.86
N ARG A 41 1.50 -3.68 1.44
CA ARG A 41 2.15 -4.95 1.04
C ARG A 41 2.21 -5.92 2.21
N ASP A 42 2.61 -5.46 3.38
CA ASP A 42 2.74 -6.31 4.56
C ASP A 42 1.34 -6.78 5.03
N ASN A 43 0.33 -5.91 4.96
CA ASN A 43 -1.08 -6.26 5.16
C ASN A 43 -1.57 -7.31 4.13
N THR A 44 -1.15 -7.21 2.86
CA THR A 44 -1.44 -8.21 1.82
C THR A 44 -0.87 -9.59 2.17
N ASN A 45 0.35 -9.62 2.72
CA ASN A 45 0.98 -10.87 3.14
C ASN A 45 0.23 -11.50 4.31
N SER A 46 -0.10 -10.72 5.34
CA SER A 46 -0.93 -11.16 6.46
C SER A 46 -2.30 -11.67 6.02
N ALA A 47 -2.90 -11.08 4.98
CA ALA A 47 -4.19 -11.51 4.44
C ALA A 47 -4.16 -12.96 3.91
N LYS A 48 -3.01 -13.43 3.40
CA LYS A 48 -2.85 -14.82 2.93
C LYS A 48 -2.89 -15.81 4.09
N ASP A 49 -2.28 -15.45 5.21
CA ASP A 49 -2.27 -16.27 6.42
C ASP A 49 -3.67 -16.34 7.03
N VAL A 50 -4.37 -15.20 7.08
CA VAL A 50 -5.78 -15.13 7.47
C VAL A 50 -6.65 -15.94 6.52
N LEU A 51 -6.41 -15.95 5.21
CA LEU A 51 -7.16 -16.81 4.29
C LEU A 51 -6.93 -18.30 4.56
N THR A 52 -5.72 -18.68 4.96
CA THR A 52 -5.40 -20.07 5.28
C THR A 52 -6.14 -20.50 6.55
N ASN A 53 -5.94 -19.75 7.64
CA ASN A 53 -6.55 -19.96 8.95
C ASN A 53 -7.63 -18.90 9.21
N PHE A 54 -8.78 -19.04 8.54
CA PHE A 54 -9.80 -18.00 8.52
C PHE A 54 -10.29 -17.61 9.92
N ASP A 55 -9.99 -16.37 10.29
CA ASP A 55 -10.52 -15.67 11.44
C ASP A 55 -11.25 -14.40 10.97
N THR A 56 -12.50 -14.26 11.39
CA THR A 56 -13.38 -13.17 10.95
C THR A 56 -12.87 -11.82 11.45
N ALA A 57 -12.38 -11.77 12.69
CA ALA A 57 -11.88 -10.53 13.28
C ALA A 57 -10.61 -10.05 12.56
N SER A 58 -9.68 -10.96 12.29
CA SER A 58 -8.47 -10.67 11.52
C SER A 58 -8.81 -10.27 10.09
N ALA A 59 -9.74 -10.95 9.42
CA ALA A 59 -10.18 -10.59 8.07
C ALA A 59 -10.76 -9.17 8.02
N ASN A 60 -11.59 -8.79 8.99
CA ASN A 60 -12.10 -7.41 9.10
C ASN A 60 -10.97 -6.41 9.31
N ARG A 61 -10.02 -6.68 10.21
CA ARG A 61 -8.86 -5.81 10.45
C ARG A 61 -8.01 -5.62 9.20
N ILE A 62 -7.81 -6.66 8.39
CA ILE A 62 -7.09 -6.54 7.10
C ILE A 62 -7.80 -5.52 6.19
N MET A 63 -9.12 -5.63 6.03
CA MET A 63 -9.88 -4.74 5.15
C MET A 63 -9.94 -3.30 5.71
N GLU A 64 -10.12 -3.16 7.02
CA GLU A 64 -10.07 -1.85 7.69
C GLU A 64 -8.71 -1.18 7.51
N ARG A 65 -7.61 -1.94 7.64
CA ARG A 65 -6.26 -1.41 7.45
C ARG A 65 -6.03 -0.92 6.01
N TYR A 66 -6.46 -1.69 5.00
CA TYR A 66 -6.46 -1.20 3.62
C TYR A 66 -7.24 0.10 3.46
N ALA A 67 -8.43 0.19 4.07
CA ALA A 67 -9.25 1.39 3.98
C ALA A 67 -8.56 2.61 4.63
N VAL A 68 -7.92 2.42 5.79
CA VAL A 68 -7.15 3.47 6.50
C VAL A 68 -5.95 3.92 5.68
N ASP A 69 -5.09 2.99 5.26
CA ASP A 69 -3.86 3.31 4.54
C ASP A 69 -4.16 3.97 3.18
N ALA A 70 -5.23 3.51 2.51
CA ALA A 70 -5.66 4.09 1.24
C ALA A 70 -6.27 5.49 1.41
N ARG A 71 -7.01 5.75 2.49
CA ARG A 71 -7.45 7.12 2.82
C ARG A 71 -6.25 8.03 3.08
N ALA A 72 -5.30 7.58 3.89
CA ALA A 72 -4.08 8.34 4.16
C ALA A 72 -3.31 8.66 2.87
N ALA A 73 -3.16 7.69 1.97
CA ALA A 73 -2.53 7.89 0.66
C ALA A 73 -3.34 8.85 -0.22
N SER A 74 -4.68 8.77 -0.24
CA SER A 74 -5.53 9.71 -0.97
C SER A 74 -5.33 11.14 -0.47
N ASP A 75 -5.32 11.34 0.85
CA ASP A 75 -5.25 12.66 1.48
C ASP A 75 -3.92 13.37 1.19
N MET A 76 -2.85 12.61 0.97
CA MET A 76 -1.55 13.14 0.53
C MET A 76 -1.61 13.87 -0.82
N PHE A 77 -2.56 13.51 -1.68
CA PHE A 77 -2.74 14.13 -3.00
C PHE A 77 -3.92 15.13 -3.03
N THR A 78 -4.72 15.19 -1.96
CA THR A 78 -5.79 16.18 -1.84
C THR A 78 -5.20 17.59 -1.86
N GLY A 79 -5.73 18.46 -2.74
CA GLY A 79 -5.24 19.82 -2.92
C GLY A 79 -4.05 19.95 -3.89
N GLN A 80 -3.49 18.84 -4.39
CA GLN A 80 -2.55 18.87 -5.50
C GLN A 80 -3.29 19.22 -6.81
N GLY A 81 -2.75 20.15 -7.59
CA GLY A 81 -3.43 20.72 -8.77
C GLY A 81 -3.37 19.87 -10.03
N GLY A 82 -2.38 18.99 -10.15
CA GLY A 82 -2.09 18.24 -11.37
C GLY A 82 -3.05 17.08 -11.65
N ALA A 83 -3.18 16.73 -12.93
CA ALA A 83 -4.11 15.68 -13.36
C ALA A 83 -3.72 14.29 -12.82
N LYS A 84 -2.42 14.00 -12.73
CA LYS A 84 -1.89 12.74 -12.20
C LYS A 84 -2.19 12.60 -10.71
N GLU A 85 -2.00 13.66 -9.95
CA GLU A 85 -2.25 13.67 -8.51
C GLU A 85 -3.74 13.52 -8.21
N LYS A 86 -4.61 14.17 -8.99
CA LYS A 86 -6.07 13.98 -8.89
C LYS A 86 -6.49 12.54 -9.20
N ASP A 87 -5.90 11.92 -10.22
CA ASP A 87 -6.17 10.52 -10.55
C ASP A 87 -5.67 9.56 -9.47
N LEU A 88 -4.46 9.78 -8.94
CA LEU A 88 -3.93 9.03 -7.79
C LEU A 88 -4.84 9.15 -6.56
N ALA A 89 -5.27 10.36 -6.20
CA ALA A 89 -6.22 10.59 -5.11
C ALA A 89 -7.50 9.78 -5.33
N SER A 90 -8.06 9.82 -6.55
CA SER A 90 -9.28 9.08 -6.90
C SER A 90 -9.10 7.57 -6.76
N ARG A 91 -7.98 7.02 -7.24
CA ARG A 91 -7.68 5.58 -7.14
C ARG A 91 -7.53 5.12 -5.70
N PHE A 92 -6.82 5.87 -4.88
CA PHE A 92 -6.71 5.57 -3.44
C PHE A 92 -8.05 5.67 -2.73
N LYS A 93 -8.88 6.66 -3.08
CA LYS A 93 -10.26 6.76 -2.57
C LYS A 93 -11.12 5.57 -2.97
N GLN A 94 -11.01 5.08 -4.21
CA GLN A 94 -11.71 3.89 -4.69
C GLN A 94 -11.27 2.62 -3.96
N LEU A 95 -9.95 2.46 -3.77
CA LEU A 95 -9.41 1.35 -2.97
C LEU A 95 -9.96 1.39 -1.53
N ALA A 96 -9.98 2.57 -0.90
CA ALA A 96 -10.54 2.72 0.43
C ALA A 96 -12.02 2.35 0.51
N ALA A 97 -12.82 2.80 -0.48
CA ALA A 97 -14.24 2.48 -0.55
C ALA A 97 -14.48 0.98 -0.75
N THR A 98 -13.72 0.33 -1.63
CA THR A 98 -13.78 -1.12 -1.89
C THR A 98 -13.50 -1.91 -0.61
N ALA A 99 -12.46 -1.51 0.13
CA ALA A 99 -12.11 -2.18 1.37
C ALA A 99 -13.15 -1.96 2.49
N ASN A 100 -13.64 -0.72 2.63
CA ASN A 100 -14.62 -0.34 3.66
C ASN A 100 -16.01 -0.95 3.41
N ALA A 101 -16.44 -1.09 2.15
CA ALA A 101 -17.71 -1.73 1.82
C ALA A 101 -17.73 -3.20 2.29
N THR A 102 -16.58 -3.86 2.30
CA THR A 102 -16.48 -5.26 2.69
C THR A 102 -16.49 -5.45 4.21
N SER A 103 -15.94 -4.51 4.99
CA SER A 103 -15.89 -4.64 6.44
C SER A 103 -17.25 -4.44 7.14
N GLN A 104 -18.28 -3.97 6.43
CA GLN A 104 -19.61 -3.69 7.00
C GLN A 104 -20.59 -4.87 6.99
N ALA A 105 -20.30 -5.94 6.27
CA ALA A 105 -21.11 -7.17 6.27
C ALA A 105 -20.46 -8.25 7.16
N PRO A 106 -21.22 -9.24 7.66
CA PRO A 106 -20.63 -10.41 8.31
C PRO A 106 -19.63 -11.09 7.37
N MET A 107 -18.34 -11.02 7.72
CA MET A 107 -17.26 -11.48 6.85
C MET A 107 -17.17 -13.00 6.86
N THR A 108 -17.32 -13.61 5.69
CA THR A 108 -17.09 -15.05 5.49
C THR A 108 -15.76 -15.28 4.79
N LYS A 109 -15.21 -16.51 4.86
CA LYS A 109 -13.96 -16.85 4.14
C LYS A 109 -14.05 -16.57 2.64
N ALA A 110 -15.19 -16.89 2.02
CA ALA A 110 -15.42 -16.63 0.61
C ALA A 110 -15.54 -15.12 0.32
N GLY A 111 -16.27 -14.39 1.18
CA GLY A 111 -16.40 -12.94 1.09
C GLY A 111 -15.04 -12.23 1.21
N PHE A 112 -14.23 -12.62 2.19
CA PHE A 112 -12.89 -12.10 2.38
C PHE A 112 -11.98 -12.39 1.19
N ARG A 113 -12.01 -13.61 0.63
CA ARG A 113 -11.25 -13.95 -0.57
C ARG A 113 -11.62 -13.06 -1.75
N LYS A 114 -12.92 -12.87 -1.99
CA LYS A 114 -13.41 -11.99 -3.04
C LYS A 114 -12.92 -10.56 -2.82
N ALA A 115 -13.07 -10.04 -1.61
CA ALA A 115 -12.68 -8.69 -1.28
C ALA A 115 -11.18 -8.43 -1.41
N LEU A 116 -10.35 -9.40 -0.98
CA LEU A 116 -8.92 -9.34 -1.18
C LEU A 116 -8.56 -9.34 -2.66
N SER A 117 -9.28 -10.11 -3.49
CA SER A 117 -9.10 -10.08 -4.95
C SER A 117 -9.47 -8.71 -5.53
N ASP A 118 -10.58 -8.12 -5.11
CA ASP A 118 -11.03 -6.81 -5.58
C ASP A 118 -10.00 -5.72 -5.20
N VAL A 119 -9.52 -5.71 -3.95
CA VAL A 119 -8.43 -4.84 -3.48
C VAL A 119 -7.14 -5.04 -4.29
N THR A 120 -6.73 -6.29 -4.53
CA THR A 120 -5.50 -6.60 -5.27
C THR A 120 -5.59 -6.14 -6.73
N ASN A 121 -6.79 -6.23 -7.33
CA ASN A 121 -7.04 -5.72 -8.68
C ASN A 121 -6.90 -4.20 -8.75
N GLU A 122 -7.38 -3.46 -7.74
CA GLU A 122 -7.16 -2.01 -7.65
C GLU A 122 -5.67 -1.67 -7.50
N CYS A 123 -4.92 -2.40 -6.66
CA CYS A 123 -3.47 -2.23 -6.54
C CYS A 123 -2.76 -2.46 -7.89
N LYS A 124 -3.14 -3.52 -8.61
CA LYS A 124 -2.58 -3.82 -9.94
C LYS A 124 -2.91 -2.75 -10.97
N SER A 125 -4.15 -2.27 -10.99
CA SER A 125 -4.60 -1.18 -11.87
C SER A 125 -3.81 0.11 -11.62
N CYS A 126 -3.62 0.48 -10.35
CA CYS A 126 -2.83 1.64 -9.98
C CYS A 126 -1.35 1.50 -10.40
N HIS A 127 -0.71 0.37 -10.08
CA HIS A 127 0.68 0.12 -10.48
C HIS A 127 0.85 0.08 -12.00
N SER A 128 -0.10 -0.46 -12.76
CA SER A 128 -0.02 -0.44 -14.23
C SER A 128 -0.02 0.98 -14.82
N ALA A 129 -0.55 1.97 -14.11
CA ALA A 129 -0.62 3.35 -14.57
C ALA A 129 0.57 4.20 -14.07
N TYR A 130 1.21 3.82 -12.97
CA TYR A 130 2.14 4.69 -12.23
C TYR A 130 3.47 4.06 -11.76
N ASN A 131 3.68 2.75 -11.94
CA ASN A 131 4.97 2.07 -11.65
C ASN A 131 5.81 1.87 -12.90
#